data_AF-A0A5B1LGS9-F1
#
_entry.id   AF-A0A5B1LGS9-F1
#
_cell.length_a   1.000
_cell.length_b   1.000
_cell.length_c   1.000
_cell.angle_alpha   90.00
_cell.angle_beta   90.00
_cell.angle_gamma   90.00
#
_symmetry.space_group_name_H-M   'P 1'
#
loop_
_entity.id
_entity.type
_entity.pdbx_description
1 polymer ?
#
loop_
_entity_poly.entity_id
_entity_poly.type
_entity_poly.pdbx_seq_one_letter_code
_entity_poly.pdbx_strand_id
1 'polypeptide(L)'
;MTATPVRRRALLVSLVLVVVVCLGVTALVVFTRGSGDSFGDKLQSLKDDAVPATAEVKDREELLSVSREFATRFNTYDPSMLDEEGHLPAYAEVSELMSPKFADLFKDFLQLPEKTVAQLGVSSVGTVYAVGVASQDDDSASVLVAGTIEQFLPYDKDGEKGDGETTAPPEGDDQGQLSTGAKAFRYEIDLVKVNGTWLIDDFDDVDDGQPSFAQPQVPEQVPSDQGTETPSDSPTAPTTPTTESTEGEQ
;
A
#
# COMPACT_ATOMS: atom_id res chain seq x y z
N MET A 1 -59.49 8.11 24.18
CA MET A 1 -59.59 8.18 22.71
C MET A 1 -59.72 6.77 22.14
N THR A 2 -60.94 6.30 21.90
CA THR A 2 -61.21 4.96 21.36
C THR A 2 -60.99 4.97 19.85
N ALA A 3 -59.95 4.27 19.37
CA ALA A 3 -59.75 4.08 17.94
C ALA A 3 -60.99 3.44 17.31
N THR A 4 -61.58 4.14 16.34
CA THR A 4 -62.77 3.71 15.59
C THR A 4 -62.53 2.31 15.02
N PRO A 5 -63.50 1.37 15.09
CA PRO A 5 -63.32 -0.03 14.69
C PRO A 5 -62.78 -0.22 13.26
N VAL A 6 -63.03 0.74 12.38
CA VAL A 6 -62.51 0.80 11.01
C VAL A 6 -60.98 1.00 10.97
N ARG A 7 -60.41 1.87 11.84
CA ARG A 7 -58.95 2.08 11.92
C ARG A 7 -58.22 0.85 12.46
N ARG A 8 -58.81 0.15 13.45
CA ARG A 8 -58.24 -1.11 13.97
C ARG A 8 -58.23 -2.22 12.93
N ARG A 9 -59.30 -2.33 12.12
CA ARG A 9 -59.36 -3.29 11.00
C ARG A 9 -58.36 -2.95 9.89
N ALA A 10 -58.23 -1.67 9.54
CA ALA A 10 -57.24 -1.23 8.55
C ALA A 10 -55.79 -1.50 9.00
N LEU A 11 -55.46 -1.24 10.26
CA LEU A 11 -54.15 -1.55 10.83
C LEU A 11 -53.87 -3.06 10.88
N LEU A 12 -54.87 -3.87 11.25
CA LEU A 12 -54.73 -5.34 11.23
C LEU A 12 -54.49 -5.87 9.82
N VAL A 13 -55.24 -5.38 8.82
CA VAL A 13 -55.05 -5.77 7.42
C VAL A 13 -53.67 -5.36 6.94
N SER A 14 -53.23 -4.14 7.25
CA SER A 14 -51.87 -3.67 6.93
C SER A 14 -50.79 -4.55 7.58
N LEU A 15 -50.92 -4.87 8.87
CA LEU A 15 -49.95 -5.69 9.59
C LEU A 15 -49.91 -7.12 9.05
N VAL A 16 -51.07 -7.72 8.74
CA VAL A 16 -51.13 -9.03 8.08
C VAL A 16 -50.46 -8.99 6.71
N LEU A 17 -50.68 -7.94 5.93
CA LEU A 17 -50.07 -7.79 4.60
C LEU A 17 -48.54 -7.65 4.71
N VAL A 18 -48.04 -6.88 5.67
CA VAL A 18 -46.60 -6.77 5.97
C VAL A 18 -46.02 -8.14 6.37
N VAL A 19 -46.69 -8.87 7.26
CA VAL A 19 -46.24 -10.21 7.67
C VAL A 19 -46.20 -11.17 6.48
N VAL A 20 -47.21 -11.15 5.62
CA VAL A 20 -47.26 -12.00 4.41
C VAL A 20 -46.12 -11.62 3.44
N VAL A 21 -45.85 -10.34 3.24
CA VAL A 21 -44.73 -9.88 2.41
C VAL A 21 -43.40 -10.31 3.01
N CYS A 22 -43.19 -10.12 4.32
CA CYS A 22 -41.98 -10.57 5.00
C CYS A 22 -41.78 -12.08 4.85
N LEU A 23 -42.82 -12.89 5.10
CA LEU A 23 -42.75 -14.34 4.95
C LEU A 23 -42.47 -14.75 3.50
N GLY A 24 -43.07 -14.06 2.52
CA GLY A 24 -42.81 -14.29 1.11
C GLY A 24 -41.35 -14.00 0.72
N VAL A 25 -40.80 -12.89 1.20
CA VAL A 25 -39.38 -12.54 1.00
C VAL A 25 -38.47 -13.56 1.70
N THR A 26 -38.77 -13.97 2.93
CA THR A 26 -37.99 -15.00 3.63
C THR A 26 -38.02 -16.32 2.87
N ALA A 27 -39.19 -16.76 2.39
CA ALA A 27 -39.31 -17.99 1.60
C ALA A 27 -38.54 -17.90 0.28
N LEU A 28 -38.60 -16.76 -0.41
CA LEU A 28 -37.82 -16.50 -1.64
C LEU A 28 -36.32 -16.62 -1.37
N VAL A 29 -35.82 -16.01 -0.29
CA VAL A 29 -34.40 -16.06 0.10
C VAL A 29 -33.99 -17.49 0.42
N VAL A 30 -34.78 -18.23 1.21
CA VAL A 30 -34.50 -19.64 1.52
C VAL A 30 -34.44 -20.51 0.27
N PHE A 31 -35.33 -20.29 -0.69
CA PHE A 31 -35.34 -21.09 -1.92
C PHE A 31 -34.19 -20.78 -2.88
N THR A 32 -33.78 -19.50 -2.96
CA THR A 32 -32.78 -19.02 -3.92
C THR A 32 -31.35 -19.08 -3.40
N ARG A 33 -31.15 -18.98 -2.08
CA ARG A 33 -29.82 -18.98 -1.44
C ARG A 33 -29.54 -20.18 -0.55
N GLY A 34 -30.56 -20.89 -0.09
CA GLY A 34 -30.38 -22.08 0.74
C GLY A 34 -29.96 -23.30 -0.09
N SER A 35 -29.03 -24.07 0.48
CA SER A 35 -28.50 -25.30 -0.09
C SER A 35 -29.14 -26.52 0.57
N GLY A 36 -29.46 -27.57 -0.20
CA GLY A 36 -30.07 -28.81 0.30
C GLY A 36 -31.42 -29.15 -0.33
N ASP A 37 -31.86 -30.39 -0.15
CA ASP A 37 -33.05 -30.96 -0.82
C ASP A 37 -34.37 -30.61 -0.11
N SER A 38 -34.34 -30.35 1.20
CA SER A 38 -35.52 -29.98 1.98
C SER A 38 -35.47 -28.53 2.46
N PHE A 39 -36.64 -27.93 2.75
CA PHE A 39 -36.71 -26.57 3.30
C PHE A 39 -35.94 -26.41 4.62
N GLY A 40 -35.91 -27.46 5.46
CA GLY A 40 -35.15 -27.48 6.70
C GLY A 40 -33.64 -27.37 6.45
N ASP A 41 -33.13 -28.16 5.51
CA ASP A 41 -31.71 -28.14 5.14
C ASP A 41 -31.30 -26.80 4.50
N LYS A 42 -32.18 -26.22 3.68
CA LYS A 42 -31.99 -24.88 3.09
C LYS A 42 -31.98 -23.77 4.13
N LEU A 43 -32.81 -23.87 5.17
CA LEU A 43 -32.83 -22.90 6.27
C LEU A 43 -31.62 -23.08 7.18
N GLN A 44 -31.15 -24.31 7.37
CA GLN A 44 -29.99 -24.62 8.20
C GLN A 44 -28.67 -24.25 7.51
N SER A 45 -28.56 -24.44 6.19
CA SER A 45 -27.40 -23.96 5.42
C SER A 45 -27.29 -22.44 5.40
N LEU A 46 -28.40 -21.70 5.42
CA LEU A 46 -28.37 -20.24 5.61
C LEU A 46 -27.93 -19.80 7.02
N LYS A 47 -27.92 -20.73 7.97
CA LYS A 47 -27.38 -20.55 9.31
C LYS A 47 -25.89 -20.94 9.37
N ASP A 48 -25.49 -21.92 8.56
CA ASP A 48 -24.10 -22.37 8.39
C ASP A 48 -23.30 -21.43 7.46
N ASP A 49 -23.95 -20.71 6.54
CA ASP A 49 -23.50 -19.41 5.98
C ASP A 49 -23.57 -18.33 7.08
N ALA A 50 -22.99 -18.65 8.23
CA ALA A 50 -23.05 -17.87 9.44
C ALA A 50 -22.54 -16.46 9.13
N VAL A 51 -23.28 -15.47 9.63
CA VAL A 51 -22.71 -14.16 9.90
C VAL A 51 -21.36 -14.42 10.59
N PRO A 52 -20.22 -13.94 10.04
CA PRO A 52 -18.90 -14.26 10.55
C PRO A 52 -18.89 -14.08 12.06
N ALA A 53 -18.20 -14.99 12.77
CA ALA A 53 -18.16 -14.94 14.22
C ALA A 53 -17.75 -13.52 14.64
N THR A 54 -18.27 -13.01 15.75
CA THR A 54 -17.99 -11.62 16.17
C THR A 54 -16.49 -11.31 16.27
N ALA A 55 -15.67 -12.34 16.52
CA ALA A 55 -14.21 -12.26 16.48
C ALA A 55 -13.67 -12.05 15.06
N GLU A 56 -14.15 -12.79 14.05
CA GLU A 56 -13.74 -12.63 12.65
C GLU A 56 -14.12 -11.24 12.10
N VAL A 57 -15.32 -10.74 12.47
CA VAL A 57 -15.72 -9.36 12.13
C VAL A 57 -14.79 -8.36 12.78
N LYS A 58 -14.47 -8.54 14.07
CA LYS A 58 -13.56 -7.65 14.79
C LYS A 58 -12.16 -7.65 14.16
N ASP A 59 -11.63 -8.83 13.87
CA ASP A 59 -10.32 -8.99 13.22
C ASP A 59 -10.32 -8.30 11.86
N ARG A 60 -11.37 -8.50 11.05
CA ARG A 60 -11.49 -7.85 9.75
C ARG A 60 -11.50 -6.32 9.87
N GLU A 61 -12.26 -5.76 10.79
CA GLU A 61 -12.28 -4.30 11.00
C GLU A 61 -10.93 -3.78 11.52
N GLU A 62 -10.25 -4.55 12.37
CA GLU A 62 -8.90 -4.22 12.85
C GLU A 62 -7.88 -4.20 11.71
N LEU A 63 -7.87 -5.24 10.85
CA LEU A 63 -7.03 -5.31 9.64
C LEU A 63 -7.25 -4.10 8.74
N LEU A 64 -8.51 -3.76 8.43
CA LEU A 64 -8.83 -2.60 7.59
C LEU A 64 -8.36 -1.27 8.22
N SER A 65 -8.49 -1.15 9.55
CA SER A 65 -8.11 0.05 10.28
C SER A 65 -6.59 0.22 10.33
N VAL A 66 -5.86 -0.81 10.80
CA VAL A 66 -4.41 -0.74 11.00
C VAL A 66 -3.68 -0.56 9.67
N SER A 67 -4.10 -1.23 8.59
CA SER A 67 -3.51 -1.06 7.25
C SER A 67 -3.75 0.33 6.68
N ARG A 68 -4.94 0.91 6.89
CA ARG A 68 -5.22 2.31 6.50
C ARG A 68 -4.31 3.27 7.25
N GLU A 69 -4.22 3.08 8.56
CA GLU A 69 -3.45 3.95 9.43
C GLU A 69 -1.96 3.89 9.08
N PHE A 70 -1.41 2.69 8.91
CA PHE A 70 -0.05 2.48 8.44
C PHE A 70 0.19 3.20 7.11
N ALA A 71 -0.59 2.93 6.06
CA ALA A 71 -0.35 3.52 4.75
C ALA A 71 -0.51 5.04 4.73
N THR A 72 -1.36 5.59 5.60
CA THR A 72 -1.52 7.04 5.75
C THR A 72 -0.31 7.64 6.46
N ARG A 73 0.08 7.11 7.63
CA ARG A 73 1.20 7.64 8.42
C ARG A 73 2.54 7.45 7.71
N PHE A 74 2.77 6.29 7.10
CA PHE A 74 3.98 5.99 6.33
C PHE A 74 4.20 6.95 5.14
N ASN A 75 3.12 7.48 4.57
CA ASN A 75 3.21 8.40 3.43
C ASN A 75 3.07 9.89 3.80
N THR A 76 2.92 10.21 5.08
CA THR A 76 2.64 11.57 5.54
C THR A 76 3.70 12.06 6.49
N TYR A 77 4.45 13.09 6.07
CA TYR A 77 5.47 13.76 6.86
C TYR A 77 5.71 15.16 6.29
N ASP A 78 6.15 16.09 7.13
CA ASP A 78 6.42 17.46 6.70
C ASP A 78 7.49 18.14 7.57
N PRO A 79 8.04 19.29 7.16
CA PRO A 79 9.11 19.98 7.90
C PRO A 79 8.77 20.37 9.34
N SER A 80 7.48 20.55 9.68
CA SER A 80 7.07 20.87 11.05
C SER A 80 7.22 19.69 12.01
N MET A 81 7.39 18.47 11.49
CA MET A 81 7.63 17.27 12.27
C MET A 81 9.12 17.07 12.61
N LEU A 82 10.03 17.90 12.08
CA LEU A 82 11.44 17.81 12.41
C LEU A 82 11.72 18.31 13.83
N ASP A 83 12.53 17.57 14.57
CA ASP A 83 13.14 18.06 15.82
C ASP A 83 14.42 18.89 15.57
N GLU A 84 15.07 19.31 16.65
CA GLU A 84 16.28 20.15 16.58
C GLU A 84 17.47 19.39 15.97
N GLU A 85 17.45 18.06 16.04
CA GLU A 85 18.46 17.16 15.48
C GLU A 85 18.19 16.78 14.02
N GLY A 86 17.01 17.15 13.48
CA GLY A 86 16.60 16.84 12.11
C GLY A 86 15.99 15.45 11.95
N HIS A 87 15.52 14.84 13.03
CA HIS A 87 14.75 13.60 13.01
C HIS A 87 13.25 13.88 12.92
N LEU A 88 12.49 12.88 12.50
CA LEU A 88 11.02 12.95 12.41
C LEU A 88 10.39 12.08 13.51
N PRO A 89 10.42 12.46 14.80
CA PRO A 89 9.96 11.61 15.90
C PRO A 89 8.50 11.16 15.76
N ALA A 90 7.61 12.05 15.32
CA ALA A 90 6.20 11.70 15.08
C ALA A 90 6.04 10.68 13.93
N TYR A 91 6.91 10.74 12.92
CA TYR A 91 6.93 9.75 11.83
C TYR A 91 7.53 8.41 12.29
N ALA A 92 8.50 8.42 13.21
CA ALA A 92 9.06 7.20 13.79
C ALA A 92 8.01 6.37 14.56
N GLU A 93 6.95 6.99 15.09
CA GLU A 93 5.82 6.31 15.73
C GLU A 93 5.00 5.42 14.77
N VAL A 94 5.20 5.50 13.45
CA VAL A 94 4.63 4.52 12.49
C VAL A 94 5.04 3.09 12.87
N SER A 95 6.22 2.93 13.48
CA SER A 95 6.73 1.63 13.94
C SER A 95 5.87 0.96 15.03
N GLU A 96 4.99 1.70 15.70
CA GLU A 96 4.05 1.13 16.69
C GLU A 96 2.99 0.22 16.06
N LEU A 97 2.74 0.38 14.76
CA LEU A 97 1.82 -0.46 13.99
C LEU A 97 2.48 -1.73 13.45
N MET A 98 3.80 -1.85 13.62
CA MET A 98 4.61 -2.88 12.98
C MET A 98 4.92 -4.03 13.93
N SER A 99 5.20 -5.20 13.35
CA SER A 99 5.81 -6.31 14.07
C SER A 99 7.20 -5.87 14.57
N PRO A 100 7.72 -6.44 15.68
CA PRO A 100 9.05 -6.06 16.18
C PRO A 100 10.16 -6.18 15.12
N LYS A 101 10.08 -7.23 14.29
CA LYS A 101 11.03 -7.47 13.21
C LYS A 101 10.95 -6.36 12.16
N PHE A 102 9.73 -6.01 11.74
CA PHE A 102 9.53 -4.98 10.71
C PHE A 102 9.86 -3.57 11.22
N ALA A 103 9.51 -3.28 12.47
CA ALA A 103 9.86 -2.03 13.15
C ALA A 103 11.38 -1.80 13.21
N ASP A 104 12.17 -2.86 13.44
CA ASP A 104 13.62 -2.75 13.44
C ASP A 104 14.18 -2.43 12.05
N LEU A 105 13.64 -3.04 10.99
CA LEU A 105 14.01 -2.71 9.60
C LEU A 105 13.63 -1.26 9.26
N PHE A 106 12.42 -0.83 9.61
CA PHE A 106 11.94 0.53 9.33
C PHE A 106 12.85 1.61 9.93
N LYS A 107 13.43 1.39 11.12
CA LYS A 107 14.37 2.33 11.74
C LYS A 107 15.59 2.62 10.87
N ASP A 108 16.08 1.62 10.12
CA ASP A 108 17.22 1.80 9.22
C ASP A 108 16.87 2.69 8.02
N PHE A 109 15.58 2.77 7.65
CA PHE A 109 15.08 3.59 6.55
C PHE A 109 14.63 4.99 6.95
N LEU A 110 14.45 5.29 8.24
CA LEU A 110 14.01 6.61 8.73
C LEU A 110 14.88 7.76 8.23
N GLN A 111 16.18 7.51 8.02
CA GLN A 111 17.11 8.53 7.55
C GLN A 111 16.76 9.11 6.18
N LEU A 112 16.04 8.37 5.32
CA LEU A 112 15.70 8.83 3.97
C LEU A 112 14.67 9.97 3.99
N PRO A 113 13.47 9.81 4.59
CA PRO A 113 12.54 10.93 4.73
C PRO A 113 13.14 12.05 5.58
N GLU A 114 13.85 11.76 6.67
CA GLU A 114 14.50 12.78 7.51
C GLU A 114 15.43 13.69 6.70
N LYS A 115 16.35 13.10 5.92
CA LYS A 115 17.26 13.87 5.05
C LYS A 115 16.51 14.63 3.98
N THR A 116 15.51 14.01 3.36
CA THR A 116 14.70 14.64 2.31
C THR A 116 13.99 15.90 2.84
N VAL A 117 13.35 15.79 4.01
CA VAL A 117 12.64 16.90 4.64
C VAL A 117 13.63 17.96 5.13
N ALA A 118 14.70 17.57 5.83
CA ALA A 118 15.67 18.51 6.39
C ALA A 118 16.46 19.28 5.32
N GLN A 119 16.75 18.66 4.18
CA GLN A 119 17.55 19.29 3.12
C GLN A 119 16.71 20.05 2.10
N LEU A 120 15.54 19.50 1.74
CA LEU A 120 14.73 20.03 0.63
C LEU A 120 13.44 20.70 1.10
N GLY A 121 13.10 20.61 2.38
CA GLY A 121 11.85 21.15 2.93
C GLY A 121 10.59 20.50 2.35
N VAL A 122 10.73 19.28 1.81
CA VAL A 122 9.61 18.53 1.21
C VAL A 122 8.58 18.19 2.27
N SER A 123 7.30 18.32 1.94
CA SER A 123 6.22 17.63 2.64
C SER A 123 5.59 16.58 1.74
N SER A 124 5.14 15.48 2.34
CA SER A 124 4.44 14.37 1.69
C SER A 124 3.09 14.18 2.36
N VAL A 125 2.04 13.97 1.57
CA VAL A 125 0.68 13.70 2.07
C VAL A 125 0.17 12.42 1.42
N GLY A 126 -0.08 11.41 2.25
CA GLY A 126 -0.73 10.16 1.84
C GLY A 126 -2.25 10.23 2.00
N THR A 127 -3.00 9.96 0.94
CA THR A 127 -4.46 9.84 0.97
C THR A 127 -4.89 8.44 0.57
N VAL A 128 -5.46 7.68 1.50
CA VAL A 128 -5.97 6.32 1.25
C VAL A 128 -7.44 6.37 0.83
N TYR A 129 -7.78 5.90 -0.37
CA TYR A 129 -9.17 5.83 -0.84
C TYR A 129 -9.80 4.44 -0.73
N ALA A 130 -9.01 3.37 -0.75
CA ALA A 130 -9.52 2.00 -0.64
C ALA A 130 -8.62 1.12 0.23
N VAL A 131 -9.25 0.21 0.97
CA VAL A 131 -8.60 -0.84 1.75
C VAL A 131 -9.48 -2.10 1.64
N GLY A 132 -8.87 -3.26 1.44
CA GLY A 132 -9.59 -4.53 1.37
C GLY A 132 -8.72 -5.71 1.77
N VAL A 133 -9.27 -6.60 2.59
CA VAL A 133 -8.61 -7.87 2.97
C VAL A 133 -8.61 -8.81 1.77
N ALA A 134 -7.42 -9.22 1.32
CA ALA A 134 -7.22 -10.17 0.23
C ALA A 134 -7.24 -11.62 0.72
N SER A 135 -6.57 -11.89 1.84
CA SER A 135 -6.58 -13.17 2.55
C SER A 135 -6.48 -12.96 4.05
N GLN A 136 -6.99 -13.91 4.82
CA GLN A 136 -6.92 -13.90 6.28
C GLN A 136 -7.06 -15.34 6.79
N ASP A 137 -6.21 -15.71 7.74
CA ASP A 137 -6.38 -16.87 8.61
C ASP A 137 -6.31 -16.45 10.10
N ASP A 138 -6.03 -17.40 11.00
CA ASP A 138 -6.12 -17.16 12.45
C ASP A 138 -5.08 -16.16 12.95
N ASP A 139 -3.88 -16.12 12.34
CA ASP A 139 -2.74 -15.35 12.79
C ASP A 139 -1.96 -14.61 11.68
N SER A 140 -2.39 -14.71 10.42
CA SER A 140 -1.84 -13.97 9.29
C SER A 140 -2.94 -13.39 8.37
N ALA A 141 -2.61 -12.29 7.68
CA ALA A 141 -3.50 -11.69 6.69
C ALA A 141 -2.72 -10.91 5.64
N SER A 142 -3.28 -10.80 4.44
CA SER A 142 -2.85 -9.85 3.40
C SER A 142 -3.95 -8.85 3.11
N VAL A 143 -3.60 -7.57 3.05
CA VAL A 143 -4.50 -6.44 2.83
C VAL A 143 -4.00 -5.60 1.66
N LEU A 144 -4.90 -5.31 0.72
CA LEU A 144 -4.64 -4.37 -0.37
C LEU A 144 -5.07 -2.96 0.04
N VAL A 145 -4.17 -2.00 -0.10
CA VAL A 145 -4.40 -0.57 0.14
C VAL A 145 -4.13 0.21 -1.13
N ALA A 146 -5.02 1.12 -1.49
CA ALA A 146 -4.81 1.98 -2.64
C ALA A 146 -5.07 3.44 -2.27
N GLY A 147 -4.19 4.32 -2.75
CA GLY A 147 -4.16 5.71 -2.37
C GLY A 147 -3.36 6.57 -3.34
N THR A 148 -3.13 7.82 -2.94
CA THR A 148 -2.23 8.74 -3.61
C THR A 148 -1.23 9.34 -2.63
N ILE A 149 -0.02 9.60 -3.11
CA ILE A 149 0.99 10.41 -2.44
C ILE A 149 1.13 11.70 -3.24
N GLU A 150 1.00 12.83 -2.58
CA GLU A 150 1.31 14.13 -3.17
C GLU A 150 2.42 14.78 -2.37
N GLN A 151 3.48 15.20 -3.08
CA GLN A 151 4.61 15.87 -2.46
C GLN A 151 4.58 17.36 -2.81
N PHE A 152 5.05 18.17 -1.88
CA PHE A 152 5.13 19.60 -2.04
C PHE A 152 6.55 20.06 -1.75
N LEU A 153 7.11 20.84 -2.67
CA LEU A 153 8.46 21.42 -2.59
C LEU A 153 8.35 22.91 -2.29
N PRO A 154 9.12 23.46 -1.35
CA PRO A 154 9.16 24.90 -1.15
C PRO A 154 9.78 25.59 -2.38
N TYR A 155 9.30 26.80 -2.69
CA TYR A 155 9.96 27.66 -3.68
C TYR A 155 9.95 29.12 -3.22
N ASP A 156 10.96 29.88 -3.67
CA ASP A 156 11.10 31.29 -3.31
C ASP A 156 10.11 32.14 -4.11
N LYS A 157 9.03 32.59 -3.46
CA LYS A 157 8.04 33.51 -4.08
C LYS A 157 8.65 34.81 -4.59
N ASP A 158 9.77 35.23 -3.98
CA ASP A 158 10.47 36.48 -4.27
C ASP A 158 11.57 36.33 -5.35
N GLY A 159 11.82 35.11 -5.87
CA GLY A 159 12.72 34.89 -7.01
C GLY A 159 14.22 35.11 -6.75
N GLU A 160 14.66 35.27 -5.50
CA GLU A 160 16.07 35.55 -5.18
C GLU A 160 16.88 34.31 -4.74
N LYS A 161 16.94 33.28 -5.59
CA LYS A 161 18.14 32.43 -5.68
C LYS A 161 18.40 32.03 -7.13
N GLY A 162 19.31 32.76 -7.76
CA GLY A 162 20.58 32.11 -8.13
C GLY A 162 20.77 31.53 -9.52
N ASP A 163 19.84 31.55 -10.46
CA ASP A 163 20.11 31.14 -11.86
C ASP A 163 18.96 31.46 -12.84
N GLY A 164 18.38 32.66 -12.76
CA GLY A 164 17.75 33.30 -13.92
C GLY A 164 16.53 32.63 -14.57
N GLU A 165 15.98 31.55 -14.00
CA GLU A 165 14.71 30.97 -14.41
C GLU A 165 13.65 31.33 -13.38
N THR A 166 12.96 32.44 -13.61
CA THR A 166 11.83 32.89 -12.81
C THR A 166 10.64 31.97 -13.07
N THR A 167 10.45 30.95 -12.24
CA THR A 167 9.15 30.27 -12.17
C THR A 167 8.20 31.19 -11.41
N ALA A 168 7.30 31.84 -12.16
CA ALA A 168 6.19 32.55 -11.54
C ALA A 168 5.43 31.58 -10.62
N PRO A 169 5.00 32.01 -9.42
CA PRO A 169 4.21 31.18 -8.52
C PRO A 169 2.98 30.64 -9.28
N PRO A 170 2.67 29.33 -9.19
CA PRO A 170 1.47 28.79 -9.80
C PRO A 170 0.23 29.56 -9.27
N GLU A 171 -0.71 29.87 -10.18
CA GLU A 171 -1.86 30.70 -9.83
C GLU A 171 -2.65 30.10 -8.64
N GLY A 172 -2.74 30.87 -7.55
CA GLY A 172 -3.56 30.52 -6.39
C GLY A 172 -2.83 29.81 -5.25
N ASP A 173 -1.50 29.68 -5.28
CA ASP A 173 -0.76 29.23 -4.09
C ASP A 173 -0.34 30.43 -3.22
N ASP A 174 -0.87 30.43 -2.00
CA ASP A 174 -0.50 31.38 -0.95
C ASP A 174 0.58 30.80 -0.03
N GLN A 175 0.90 29.51 -0.17
CA GLN A 175 1.68 28.72 0.80
C GLN A 175 3.17 28.60 0.45
N GLY A 176 3.59 28.95 -0.78
CA GLY A 176 5.00 28.94 -1.19
C GLY A 176 5.50 27.54 -1.45
N GLN A 177 4.60 26.68 -1.92
CA GLN A 177 4.84 25.26 -2.12
C GLN A 177 4.33 24.84 -3.49
N LEU A 178 5.18 24.12 -4.23
CA LEU A 178 4.88 23.54 -5.53
C LEU A 178 4.49 22.08 -5.35
N SER A 179 3.29 21.71 -5.78
CA SER A 179 2.87 20.30 -5.87
C SER A 179 3.61 19.58 -6.99
N THR A 180 4.06 18.35 -6.73
CA THR A 180 4.62 17.43 -7.75
C THR A 180 3.54 16.64 -8.51
N GLY A 181 2.27 16.86 -8.17
CA GLY A 181 1.11 16.12 -8.63
C GLY A 181 0.92 14.81 -7.87
N ALA A 182 -0.34 14.48 -7.56
CA ALA A 182 -0.69 13.23 -6.89
C ALA A 182 -0.29 12.01 -7.72
N LYS A 183 0.51 11.12 -7.13
CA LYS A 183 0.91 9.82 -7.69
C LYS A 183 0.14 8.72 -6.99
N ALA A 184 -0.43 7.77 -7.74
CA ALA A 184 -1.11 6.63 -7.15
C ALA A 184 -0.09 5.63 -6.57
N PHE A 185 -0.49 4.94 -5.50
CA PHE A 185 0.21 3.77 -4.97
C PHE A 185 -0.78 2.62 -4.76
N ARG A 186 -0.28 1.38 -4.81
CA ARG A 186 -1.04 0.18 -4.51
C ARG A 186 -0.21 -0.74 -3.64
N TYR A 187 -0.50 -0.76 -2.35
CA TYR A 187 0.22 -1.59 -1.40
C TYR A 187 -0.45 -2.94 -1.21
N GLU A 188 0.35 -4.00 -1.23
CA GLU A 188 0.03 -5.26 -0.58
C GLU A 188 0.72 -5.27 0.78
N ILE A 189 -0.05 -5.43 1.85
CA ILE A 189 0.42 -5.34 3.23
C ILE A 189 0.21 -6.69 3.90
N ASP A 190 1.28 -7.26 4.41
CA ASP A 190 1.24 -8.49 5.20
C ASP A 190 1.13 -8.15 6.69
N LEU A 191 0.22 -8.83 7.38
CA LEU A 191 -0.03 -8.64 8.80
C LEU A 191 0.10 -9.97 9.55
N VAL A 192 0.60 -9.88 10.78
CA VAL A 192 0.69 -11.00 11.71
C VAL A 192 0.01 -10.65 13.02
N LYS A 193 -0.67 -11.62 13.63
CA LYS A 193 -1.28 -11.44 14.95
C LYS A 193 -0.29 -11.83 16.05
N VAL A 194 0.16 -10.85 16.82
CA VAL A 194 1.05 -11.06 17.98
C VAL A 194 0.30 -10.74 19.26
N ASN A 195 0.19 -11.72 20.16
CA ASN A 195 -0.52 -11.57 21.44
C ASN A 195 -1.97 -11.05 21.30
N GLY A 196 -2.64 -11.35 20.20
CA GLY A 196 -4.02 -10.93 19.93
C GLY A 196 -4.18 -9.57 19.27
N THR A 197 -3.08 -8.93 18.85
CA THR A 197 -3.06 -7.66 18.12
C THR A 197 -2.51 -7.87 16.71
N TRP A 198 -3.18 -7.32 15.69
CA TRP A 198 -2.66 -7.33 14.32
C TRP A 198 -1.58 -6.26 14.13
N LEU A 199 -0.45 -6.65 13.56
CA LEU A 199 0.71 -5.79 13.31
C LEU A 199 1.20 -5.98 11.88
N ILE A 200 1.69 -4.90 11.26
CA ILE A 200 2.29 -4.92 9.92
C ILE A 200 3.63 -5.66 9.96
N ASP A 201 3.77 -6.74 9.22
CA ASP A 201 5.03 -7.50 9.15
C ASP A 201 5.85 -7.20 7.89
N ASP A 202 5.18 -6.81 6.81
CA ASP A 202 5.80 -6.38 5.55
C ASP A 202 4.81 -5.54 4.72
N PHE A 203 5.31 -4.82 3.71
CA PHE A 203 4.48 -4.33 2.61
C PHE A 203 5.28 -4.21 1.31
N ASP A 204 4.56 -4.19 0.20
CA ASP A 204 5.09 -4.04 -1.16
C ASP A 204 4.29 -2.99 -1.94
N ASP A 205 4.92 -2.20 -2.81
CA ASP A 205 4.21 -1.37 -3.78
C ASP A 205 4.14 -2.10 -5.13
N VAL A 206 2.99 -2.69 -5.42
CA VAL A 206 2.83 -3.60 -6.57
C VAL A 206 3.07 -2.94 -7.93
N ASP A 207 3.21 -1.62 -7.96
CA ASP A 207 3.44 -0.81 -9.15
C ASP A 207 4.92 -0.53 -9.45
N ASP A 208 5.83 -0.75 -8.52
CA ASP A 208 7.23 -0.34 -8.67
C ASP A 208 8.14 -1.44 -9.23
N GLY A 209 7.66 -2.70 -9.23
CA GLY A 209 8.40 -3.87 -9.70
C GLY A 209 9.62 -4.22 -8.85
N GLN A 210 9.69 -3.72 -7.62
CA GLN A 210 10.72 -4.03 -6.65
C GLN A 210 10.26 -5.18 -5.73
N PRO A 211 11.21 -5.83 -5.03
CA PRO A 211 10.88 -6.71 -3.92
C PRO A 211 10.21 -5.93 -2.77
N SER A 212 9.40 -6.64 -1.98
CA SER A 212 8.76 -6.08 -0.79
C SER A 212 9.76 -5.47 0.20
N PHE A 213 9.28 -4.57 1.04
CA PHE A 213 10.13 -3.75 1.91
C PHE A 213 11.01 -4.58 2.85
N ALA A 214 10.49 -5.69 3.40
CA ALA A 214 11.24 -6.56 4.30
C ALA A 214 12.17 -7.56 3.58
N GLN A 215 12.12 -7.63 2.24
CA GLN A 215 13.01 -8.50 1.47
C GLN A 215 14.38 -7.85 1.23
N PRO A 216 15.49 -8.59 1.43
CA PRO A 216 16.81 -8.09 1.09
C PRO A 216 16.92 -7.78 -0.40
N GLN A 217 17.18 -6.52 -0.73
CA GLN A 217 17.57 -6.09 -2.07
C GLN A 217 18.98 -6.64 -2.36
N VAL A 218 19.11 -7.89 -2.80
CA VAL A 218 20.37 -8.38 -3.36
C VAL A 218 20.54 -7.67 -4.70
N PRO A 219 21.61 -6.89 -4.94
CA PRO A 219 21.82 -6.31 -6.26
C PRO A 219 21.87 -7.45 -7.26
N GLU A 220 20.94 -7.44 -8.21
CA GLU A 220 20.92 -8.42 -9.29
C GLU A 220 22.26 -8.31 -10.01
N GLN A 221 23.12 -9.31 -9.84
CA GLN A 221 24.37 -9.37 -10.57
C GLN A 221 23.99 -9.45 -12.04
N VAL A 222 24.28 -8.36 -12.76
CA VAL A 222 24.18 -8.29 -14.22
C VAL A 222 24.71 -9.62 -14.78
N PRO A 223 23.95 -10.35 -15.63
CA PRO A 223 24.42 -11.59 -16.20
C PRO A 223 25.77 -11.35 -16.86
N SER A 224 26.82 -11.91 -16.28
CA SER A 224 28.11 -12.01 -16.95
C SER A 224 27.90 -13.00 -18.08
N ASP A 225 27.75 -12.48 -19.29
CA ASP A 225 27.84 -13.26 -20.52
C ASP A 225 29.11 -14.11 -20.48
N GLN A 226 28.94 -15.38 -20.12
CA GLN A 226 29.89 -16.42 -20.44
C GLN A 226 29.23 -17.40 -21.41
N GLY A 227 29.58 -17.24 -22.67
CA GLY A 227 30.11 -18.37 -23.42
C GLY A 227 29.41 -18.67 -24.74
N THR A 228 29.91 -18.09 -25.83
CA THR A 228 30.29 -18.77 -27.09
C THR A 228 31.14 -17.73 -27.85
N GLU A 229 32.38 -17.95 -28.29
CA GLU A 229 32.84 -19.04 -29.15
C GLU A 229 34.35 -19.32 -29.00
N THR A 230 34.65 -20.59 -29.25
CA THR A 230 35.91 -21.34 -29.32
C THR A 230 37.07 -20.68 -30.09
N PRO A 231 38.34 -20.77 -29.64
CA PRO A 231 39.50 -20.47 -30.47
C PRO A 231 39.76 -21.65 -31.42
N SER A 232 39.61 -21.45 -32.72
CA SER A 232 39.96 -22.44 -33.74
C SER A 232 41.46 -22.35 -34.06
N ASP A 233 42.24 -23.31 -33.57
CA ASP A 233 43.61 -23.57 -33.99
C ASP A 233 43.64 -24.14 -35.42
N SER A 234 44.39 -23.50 -36.33
CA SER A 234 45.25 -24.25 -37.26
C SER A 234 46.33 -23.38 -37.93
N PRO A 235 47.50 -23.98 -38.27
CA PRO A 235 48.77 -23.29 -38.33
C PRO A 235 49.25 -23.05 -39.76
N THR A 236 50.01 -21.97 -40.00
CA THR A 236 50.99 -21.91 -41.11
C THR A 236 52.11 -20.93 -40.73
N ALA A 237 53.28 -21.45 -40.42
CA ALA A 237 54.56 -20.74 -40.42
C ALA A 237 55.16 -20.76 -41.86
N PRO A 238 56.34 -20.19 -42.12
CA PRO A 238 56.94 -18.92 -41.70
C PRO A 238 57.36 -18.08 -42.95
N THR A 239 57.71 -16.81 -42.78
CA THR A 239 58.70 -16.18 -43.68
C THR A 239 59.37 -14.99 -43.00
N THR A 240 60.61 -15.20 -42.57
CA THR A 240 61.62 -14.14 -42.41
C THR A 240 62.51 -14.20 -43.65
N PRO A 241 62.85 -13.05 -44.24
CA PRO A 241 64.26 -12.65 -44.31
C PRO A 241 64.42 -11.15 -43.96
N THR A 242 65.31 -10.80 -43.02
CA THR A 242 66.72 -10.39 -43.26
C THR A 242 66.84 -8.87 -43.52
N THR A 243 67.38 -8.19 -42.49
CA THR A 243 68.44 -7.15 -42.51
C THR A 243 68.32 -5.95 -43.46
N GLU A 244 68.31 -4.71 -42.93
CA GLU A 244 69.38 -3.71 -43.15
C GLU A 244 69.25 -2.48 -42.22
N SER A 245 70.40 -1.85 -41.98
CA SER A 245 70.77 -0.83 -40.99
C SER A 245 70.36 0.62 -41.32
N THR A 246 70.70 1.51 -40.35
CA THR A 246 71.24 2.89 -40.53
C THR A 246 70.21 4.02 -40.33
N GLU A 247 70.23 4.71 -39.17
CA GLU A 247 70.91 6.01 -38.89
C GLU A 247 70.04 7.19 -39.39
N GLY A 248 69.52 8.07 -38.53
CA GLY A 248 70.23 9.20 -37.92
C GLY A 248 69.56 10.52 -38.34
N GLU A 249 69.81 11.60 -37.60
CA GLU A 249 69.36 13.01 -37.77
C GLU A 249 67.96 13.35 -37.23
N GLN A 250 67.78 14.33 -36.32
CA GLN A 250 68.65 15.29 -35.62
C GLN A 250 68.00 15.64 -34.27
#